data_AF-A0A7C5DLE9-F1
#
_entry.id   AF-A0A7C5DLE9-F1
#
_cell.length_a   1.000
_cell.length_b   1.000
_cell.length_c   1.000
_cell.angle_alpha   90.00
_cell.angle_beta   90.00
_cell.angle_gamma   90.00
#
_symmetry.space_group_name_H-M   'P 1'
#
loop_
_entity.id
_entity.type
_entity.pdbx_description
1 polymer ?
#
loop_
_entity_poly.entity_id
_entity_poly.type
_entity_poly.pdbx_seq_one_letter_code
_entity_poly.pdbx_strand_id
1 'polypeptide(L)'
;MFETILLIGGGYVVCKMIFSRYPLKKATLDKIENRTSVYLLWLIAIGIIIAQLYFIIDVFLNLFKATGEFKGLFFFIGFVILAFYGFLYVKRKM
;
A
#
# COMPACT_ATOMS: atom_id res chain seq x y z
N MET A 1 5.19 14.91 -11.49
CA MET A 1 6.04 13.70 -11.33
C MET A 1 6.85 13.73 -10.03
N PHE A 2 7.61 14.79 -9.75
CA PHE A 2 8.38 14.93 -8.49
C PHE A 2 7.49 14.98 -7.24
N GLU A 3 6.40 15.76 -7.29
CA GLU A 3 5.39 15.85 -6.21
C GLU A 3 4.74 14.49 -5.91
N THR A 4 4.53 13.68 -6.95
CA THR A 4 3.96 12.33 -6.87
C THR A 4 4.86 11.36 -6.11
N ILE A 5 6.17 11.43 -6.36
CA ILE A 5 7.18 10.61 -5.65
C ILE A 5 7.27 11.04 -4.18
N LEU A 6 7.19 12.34 -3.91
CA LEU A 6 7.13 12.90 -2.55
C LEU A 6 5.87 12.45 -1.79
N LEU A 7 4.71 12.37 -2.45
CA LEU A 7 3.45 11.96 -1.83
C LEU A 7 3.43 10.45 -1.50
N ILE A 8 3.97 9.62 -2.39
CA ILE A 8 4.09 8.18 -2.17
C ILE A 8 5.16 7.89 -1.11
N GLY A 9 6.34 8.50 -1.23
CA GLY A 9 7.45 8.33 -0.29
C GLY A 9 7.15 8.91 1.11
N GLY A 10 6.52 10.08 1.18
CA GLY A 10 6.13 10.73 2.44
C GLY A 10 5.09 9.92 3.21
N GLY A 11 4.04 9.45 2.53
CA GLY A 11 3.05 8.59 3.18
C GLY A 11 3.63 7.25 3.63
N TYR A 12 4.58 6.67 2.89
CA TYR A 12 5.32 5.48 3.34
C TYR A 12 6.11 5.73 4.63
N VAL A 13 6.82 6.86 4.75
CA VAL A 13 7.59 7.21 5.95
C VAL A 13 6.68 7.37 7.16
N VAL A 14 5.53 8.05 7.00
CA VAL A 14 4.54 8.24 8.07
C VAL A 14 3.95 6.90 8.51
N CYS A 15 3.49 6.07 7.57
CA CYS A 15 2.95 4.75 7.88
C CYS A 15 4.00 3.84 8.53
N LYS A 16 5.25 3.84 8.04
CA LYS A 16 6.36 3.08 8.63
C LYS A 16 6.61 3.51 10.08
N MET A 17 6.62 4.81 10.36
CA MET A 17 6.83 5.34 11.69
C MET A 17 5.71 4.94 12.66
N ILE A 18 4.44 5.01 12.21
CA ILE A 18 3.28 4.61 13.01
C ILE A 18 3.32 3.11 13.31
N PHE A 19 3.52 2.26 12.28
CA PHE A 19 3.53 0.80 12.46
C PHE A 19 4.73 0.31 13.28
N SER A 20 5.89 0.96 13.17
CA SER A 20 7.06 0.60 13.98
C SER A 20 6.90 1.01 15.45
N ARG A 21 6.30 2.17 15.71
CA ARG A 21 6.19 2.73 17.06
C ARG A 21 4.98 2.15 17.82
N TYR A 22 3.91 1.81 17.10
CA TYR A 22 2.67 1.29 17.66
C TYR A 22 2.24 0.00 16.95
N PRO A 23 2.98 -1.11 17.09
CA PRO A 23 2.57 -2.38 16.50
C PRO A 23 1.28 -2.89 17.16
N LEU A 24 0.30 -3.33 16.37
CA LEU A 24 -0.94 -3.98 16.86
C LEU A 24 -0.66 -5.41 17.34
N LYS A 25 0.23 -5.56 18.32
CA LYS A 25 0.49 -6.81 19.04
C LYS A 25 -0.18 -6.73 20.40
N LYS A 26 -0.88 -7.79 20.82
CA LYS A 26 -1.62 -7.83 22.10
C LYS A 26 -0.74 -7.42 23.30
N ALA A 27 0.47 -7.97 23.39
CA ALA A 27 1.45 -7.65 24.43
C ALA A 27 1.92 -6.18 24.43
N THR A 28 1.83 -5.49 23.29
CA THR A 28 2.18 -4.06 23.17
C THR A 28 0.99 -3.18 23.51
N LEU A 29 -0.22 -3.56 23.07
CA LEU A 29 -1.47 -2.86 23.37
C LEU A 29 -1.83 -2.91 24.86
N ASP A 30 -1.49 -4.00 25.56
CA ASP A 30 -1.74 -4.13 26.99
C ASP A 30 -0.86 -3.20 27.85
N LYS A 31 0.28 -2.73 27.31
CA LYS A 31 1.19 -1.78 27.98
C LYS A 31 0.87 -0.32 27.70
N ILE A 32 -0.03 -0.03 26.77
CA ILE A 32 -0.36 1.33 26.36
C ILE A 32 -1.64 1.76 27.08
N GLU A 33 -1.51 2.75 27.94
CA GLU A 33 -2.60 3.30 28.77
C GLU A 33 -3.75 3.85 27.92
N ASN A 34 -3.43 4.44 26.75
CA ASN A 34 -4.43 5.00 25.85
C ASN A 34 -4.50 4.25 24.50
N ARG A 35 -5.17 3.09 24.52
CA ARG A 35 -5.37 2.23 23.33
C ARG A 35 -6.13 2.95 22.21
N THR A 36 -7.08 3.81 22.57
CA THR A 36 -7.90 4.57 21.60
C THR A 36 -7.05 5.45 20.70
N SER A 37 -6.03 6.11 21.25
CA SER A 37 -5.09 6.92 20.47
C SER A 37 -4.28 6.09 19.47
N VAL A 38 -3.91 4.86 19.81
CA VAL A 38 -3.20 3.94 18.91
C VAL A 38 -4.08 3.52 17.74
N TYR A 39 -5.34 3.16 18.01
CA TYR A 39 -6.30 2.82 16.95
C TYR A 39 -6.56 4.00 16.00
N LEU A 40 -6.62 5.23 16.53
CA LEU A 40 -6.74 6.45 15.75
C LEU A 40 -5.53 6.65 14.80
N LEU A 41 -4.30 6.47 15.30
CA LEU A 41 -3.10 6.56 14.48
C LEU A 41 -3.08 5.49 13.38
N TRP A 42 -3.57 4.28 13.67
CA TRP A 42 -3.73 3.23 12.68
C TRP A 42 -4.78 3.56 11.62
N LEU A 43 -5.91 4.15 12.02
CA LEU A 43 -6.93 4.64 11.10
C LEU A 43 -6.35 5.70 10.15
N ILE A 44 -5.55 6.63 10.66
CA ILE A 44 -4.86 7.63 9.84
C ILE A 44 -3.91 6.95 8.84
N ALA A 45 -3.09 6.00 9.30
CA ALA A 45 -2.18 5.27 8.42
C ALA A 45 -2.92 4.48 7.32
N ILE A 46 -4.03 3.83 7.65
CA ILE A 46 -4.89 3.15 6.68
C ILE A 46 -5.49 4.15 5.69
N GLY A 47 -5.96 5.31 6.16
CA GLY A 47 -6.47 6.38 5.29
C GLY A 47 -5.44 6.86 4.29
N ILE A 48 -4.18 7.04 4.72
CA ILE A 48 -3.06 7.40 3.83
C ILE A 48 -2.85 6.31 2.76
N ILE A 49 -2.84 5.02 3.15
CA ILE A 49 -2.67 3.91 2.20
C ILE A 49 -3.81 3.88 1.17
N ILE A 50 -5.07 4.06 1.61
CA ILE A 50 -6.22 4.08 0.71
C ILE A 50 -6.12 5.25 -0.27
N ALA A 51 -5.76 6.45 0.20
CA ALA A 51 -5.58 7.62 -0.65
C ALA A 51 -4.46 7.41 -1.68
N GLN A 52 -3.35 6.78 -1.27
CA GLN A 52 -2.25 6.43 -2.19
C GLN A 52 -2.69 5.41 -3.23
N LEU A 53 -3.43 4.36 -2.84
CA LEU A 53 -3.97 3.37 -3.78
C LEU A 53 -4.94 4.00 -4.77
N TYR A 54 -5.84 4.86 -4.30
CA TYR A 54 -6.77 5.58 -5.15
C TYR A 54 -6.04 6.46 -6.17
N PHE A 55 -5.04 7.22 -5.71
CA PHE A 55 -4.23 8.07 -6.57
C PHE A 55 -3.45 7.25 -7.62
N ILE A 56 -2.86 6.11 -7.21
CA ILE A 56 -2.19 5.19 -8.13
C ILE A 56 -3.17 4.70 -9.20
N ILE A 57 -4.36 4.26 -8.80
CA ILE A 57 -5.42 3.82 -9.71
C ILE A 57 -5.81 4.94 -10.68
N ASP A 58 -6.00 6.16 -10.19
CA ASP A 58 -6.37 7.30 -11.03
C ASP A 58 -5.26 7.65 -12.04
N VAL A 59 -3.99 7.66 -11.62
CA VAL A 59 -2.84 7.84 -12.52
C VAL A 59 -2.80 6.73 -13.57
N PHE A 60 -3.01 5.48 -13.18
CA PHE A 60 -3.11 4.36 -14.12
C PHE A 60 -4.26 4.58 -15.11
N LEU A 61 -5.47 4.87 -14.64
CA LEU A 61 -6.64 5.08 -15.49
C LEU A 61 -6.44 6.24 -16.47
N ASN A 62 -5.83 7.34 -16.04
CA ASN A 62 -5.54 8.50 -16.88
C ASN A 62 -4.43 8.20 -17.91
N LEU A 63 -3.36 7.49 -17.53
CA LEU A 63 -2.36 6.97 -18.48
C LEU A 63 -3.02 6.04 -19.51
N PHE A 64 -3.91 5.16 -19.07
CA PHE A 64 -4.61 4.22 -19.94
C PHE A 64 -5.69 4.86 -20.82
N LYS A 65 -6.23 6.02 -20.44
CA LYS A 65 -7.15 6.80 -21.29
C LYS A 65 -6.41 7.44 -22.47
N ALA A 66 -5.12 7.72 -22.33
CA ALA A 66 -4.30 8.38 -23.34
C ALA A 66 -3.74 7.42 -24.41
N THR A 67 -3.64 6.11 -24.15
CA THR A 67 -2.94 5.15 -25.03
C THR A 67 -3.77 3.89 -25.30
N GLY A 68 -5.00 4.03 -25.82
CA GLY A 68 -6.05 2.99 -25.93
C GLY A 68 -5.65 1.57 -26.36
N GLU A 69 -4.48 1.36 -26.99
CA GLU A 69 -3.95 0.05 -27.40
C GLU A 69 -3.11 -0.68 -26.34
N PHE A 70 -2.56 0.03 -25.34
CA PHE A 70 -1.63 -0.55 -24.35
C PHE A 70 -2.29 -1.19 -23.11
N LYS A 71 -3.62 -1.09 -22.98
CA LYS A 71 -4.36 -1.62 -21.82
C LYS A 71 -4.18 -3.13 -21.63
N GLY A 72 -4.22 -3.90 -22.72
CA GLY A 72 -4.12 -5.36 -22.66
C GLY A 72 -2.73 -5.86 -22.27
N LEU A 73 -1.68 -5.25 -22.84
CA LEU A 73 -0.30 -5.68 -22.65
C LEU A 73 0.18 -5.44 -21.20
N PHE A 74 -0.22 -4.32 -20.59
CA PHE A 74 0.14 -4.02 -19.20
C PHE A 74 -0.66 -4.81 -18.16
N PHE A 75 -1.96 -5.05 -18.39
CA PHE A 75 -2.75 -5.96 -17.54
C PHE A 75 -2.16 -7.38 -17.59
N PHE A 76 -1.73 -7.82 -18.77
CA PHE A 76 -1.05 -9.08 -18.95
C PHE A 76 0.28 -9.14 -18.18
N ILE A 77 1.13 -8.11 -18.27
CA ILE A 77 2.39 -8.02 -17.51
C ILE A 77 2.11 -8.02 -15.99
N GLY A 78 1.16 -7.20 -15.52
CA GLY A 78 0.76 -7.16 -14.11
C GLY A 78 0.24 -8.50 -13.61
N PHE A 79 -0.57 -9.18 -14.41
CA PHE A 79 -1.08 -10.53 -14.13
C PHE A 79 0.05 -11.57 -14.09
N VAL A 80 1.00 -11.52 -15.04
CA VAL A 80 2.17 -12.41 -15.07
C VAL A 80 3.03 -12.22 -13.82
N ILE A 81 3.27 -10.99 -13.38
CA ILE A 81 4.01 -10.70 -12.15
C ILE A 81 3.26 -11.25 -10.93
N LEU A 82 1.95 -11.01 -10.82
CA LEU A 82 1.11 -11.53 -9.75
C LEU A 82 1.09 -13.06 -9.70
N ALA A 83 0.95 -13.71 -10.85
CA ALA A 83 0.97 -15.17 -10.97
C ALA A 83 2.34 -15.75 -10.60
N PHE A 84 3.42 -15.09 -11.02
CA PHE A 84 4.79 -15.49 -10.67
C PHE A 84 5.05 -15.39 -9.17
N TYR A 85 4.67 -14.27 -8.53
CA TYR A 85 4.77 -14.11 -7.08
C TYR A 85 3.88 -15.10 -6.32
N GLY A 86 2.66 -15.36 -6.80
CA GLY A 86 1.77 -16.38 -6.25
C GLY A 86 2.39 -17.77 -6.31
N PHE A 87 2.98 -18.15 -7.45
CA PHE A 87 3.68 -19.41 -7.63
C PHE A 87 4.88 -19.57 -6.68
N LEU A 88 5.72 -18.54 -6.57
CA LEU A 88 6.85 -18.54 -5.63
C LEU A 88 6.40 -18.69 -4.18
N TYR A 89 5.27 -18.07 -3.81
CA TYR A 89 4.71 -18.18 -2.46
C TYR A 89 4.22 -19.60 -2.15
N VAL A 90 3.56 -20.26 -3.11
CA VAL A 90 3.12 -21.66 -2.96
C VAL A 90 4.32 -22.60 -2.87
N LYS A 91 5.32 -22.46 -3.75
CA LYS A 91 6.53 -23.30 -3.74
C LYS A 91 7.34 -23.19 -2.45
N ARG A 92 7.33 -22.03 -1.79
CA ARG A 92 8.04 -21.82 -0.52
C ARG A 92 7.37 -22.51 0.69
N LYS A 93 6.11 -22.93 0.54
CA LYS A 93 5.31 -23.54 1.62
C LYS A 93 5.19 -25.06 1.52
N MET A 94 5.56 -25.65 0.38
CA MET A 94 5.83 -27.09 0.21
C MET A 94 7.29 -27.38 0.51
#